data_AF-A0A3D3CWI8-F1
#
_entry.id   AF-A0A3D3CWI8-F1
#
_cell.length_a   1.000
_cell.length_b   1.000
_cell.length_c   1.000
_cell.angle_alpha   90.00
_cell.angle_beta   90.00
_cell.angle_gamma   90.00
#
_symmetry.space_group_name_H-M   'P 1'
#
loop_
_entity.id
_entity.type
_entity.pdbx_description
1 polymer ?
#
loop_
_entity_poly.entity_id
_entity_poly.type
_entity_poly.pdbx_seq_one_letter_code
_entity_poly.pdbx_strand_id
1 'polypeptide(L)'
;MVKRLTCMRKFMMKYLMVNGKQATFLRAEKEEGRLSLLEKLKLRVHTAMCAFCREFEKQMSGISRESRHIASEDLLGSSSGKGWSD
;
A
#
# COMPACT_ATOMS: atom_id res chain seq x y z
N MET A 1 -33.94 9.82 9.06
CA MET A 1 -32.47 9.86 8.84
C MET A 1 -31.76 8.51 8.97
N VAL A 2 -32.20 7.58 9.83
CA VAL A 2 -31.50 6.29 10.09
C VAL A 2 -31.37 5.35 8.88
N LYS A 3 -32.37 5.35 7.97
CA LYS A 3 -32.38 4.49 6.75
C LYS A 3 -31.28 4.85 5.73
N ARG A 4 -30.83 6.10 5.68
CA ARG A 4 -29.72 6.53 4.79
C ARG A 4 -28.37 6.03 5.30
N LEU A 5 -28.14 6.07 6.61
CA LEU A 5 -26.90 5.56 7.22
C LEU A 5 -26.74 4.04 7.04
N THR A 6 -27.81 3.27 7.18
CA THR A 6 -27.75 1.81 7.00
C THR A 6 -27.57 1.40 5.53
N CYS A 7 -28.11 2.18 4.58
CA CYS A 7 -27.85 1.99 3.15
C CYS A 7 -26.39 2.30 2.80
N MET A 8 -25.85 3.43 3.29
CA MET A 8 -24.44 3.78 3.09
C MET A 8 -23.49 2.75 3.70
N ARG A 9 -23.80 2.22 4.90
CA ARG A 9 -22.99 1.17 5.54
C ARG A 9 -22.98 -0.14 4.73
N LYS A 10 -24.13 -0.54 4.17
CA LYS A 10 -24.22 -1.71 3.26
C LYS A 10 -23.46 -1.50 1.96
N PHE A 11 -23.54 -0.30 1.39
CA PHE A 11 -22.80 0.06 0.19
C PHE A 11 -21.28 0.01 0.45
N MET A 12 -20.80 0.60 1.54
CA MET A 12 -19.38 0.58 1.91
C MET A 12 -18.86 -0.84 2.11
N MET A 13 -19.59 -1.72 2.80
CA MET A 13 -19.13 -3.10 3.01
C MET A 13 -19.18 -3.96 1.73
N LYS A 14 -20.12 -3.71 0.81
CA LYS A 14 -20.20 -4.50 -0.43
C LYS A 14 -19.22 -4.05 -1.51
N TYR A 15 -18.95 -2.75 -1.63
CA TYR A 15 -18.18 -2.19 -2.75
C TYR A 15 -16.79 -1.70 -2.36
N LEU A 16 -16.52 -1.48 -1.07
CA LEU A 16 -15.21 -0.99 -0.59
C LEU A 16 -14.40 -2.05 0.18
N MET A 17 -14.98 -3.19 0.55
CA MET A 17 -14.22 -4.28 1.15
C MET A 17 -13.43 -5.04 0.09
N VAL A 18 -12.13 -5.14 0.33
CA VAL A 18 -11.21 -6.03 -0.38
C VAL A 18 -10.69 -7.07 0.60
N ASN A 19 -10.27 -8.23 0.11
CA ASN A 19 -9.60 -9.23 0.95
C ASN A 19 -8.09 -8.93 1.08
N GLY A 20 -7.39 -9.66 1.96
CA GLY A 20 -5.95 -9.43 2.19
C GLY A 20 -5.10 -9.59 0.93
N LYS A 21 -5.39 -10.58 0.07
CA LYS A 21 -4.66 -10.79 -1.20
C LYS A 21 -4.82 -9.60 -2.15
N GLN A 22 -6.05 -9.11 -2.30
CA GLN A 22 -6.35 -7.92 -3.09
C GLN A 22 -5.72 -6.67 -2.48
N ALA A 23 -5.71 -6.53 -1.16
CA ALA A 23 -5.04 -5.41 -0.49
C ALA A 23 -3.53 -5.39 -0.76
N THR A 24 -2.87 -6.55 -0.76
CA THR A 24 -1.46 -6.68 -1.12
C THR A 24 -1.21 -6.34 -2.59
N PHE A 25 -2.07 -6.81 -3.50
CA PHE A 25 -1.98 -6.49 -4.92
C PHE A 25 -2.13 -4.98 -5.19
N LEU A 26 -3.17 -4.36 -4.63
CA LEU A 26 -3.39 -2.91 -4.72
C LEU A 26 -2.27 -2.10 -4.06
N ARG A 27 -1.53 -2.69 -3.11
CA ARG A 27 -0.36 -2.05 -2.52
C ARG A 27 0.85 -2.08 -3.47
N ALA A 28 1.07 -3.18 -4.18
CA ALA A 28 2.12 -3.24 -5.21
C ALA A 28 1.86 -2.21 -6.32
N GLU A 29 0.62 -2.15 -6.84
CA GLU A 29 0.24 -1.15 -7.83
C GLU A 29 0.31 0.30 -7.31
N LYS A 30 0.17 0.51 -5.98
CA LYS A 30 0.36 1.82 -5.35
C LYS A 30 1.81 2.27 -5.44
N GLU A 31 2.75 1.36 -5.24
CA GLU A 31 4.19 1.63 -5.34
C GLU A 31 4.59 1.95 -6.79
N GLU A 32 3.97 1.27 -7.76
CA GLU A 32 4.16 1.56 -9.19
C GLU A 32 3.42 2.84 -9.66
N GLY A 33 2.63 3.49 -8.80
CA GLY A 33 1.88 4.69 -9.14
C GLY A 33 0.63 4.47 -10.00
N ARG A 34 0.23 3.21 -10.21
CA ARG A 34 -0.85 2.81 -11.14
C ARG A 34 -2.25 2.80 -10.51
N LEU A 35 -2.35 3.11 -9.21
CA LEU A 35 -3.59 2.98 -8.46
C LEU A 35 -4.64 4.07 -8.76
N SER A 36 -5.86 3.65 -9.10
CA SER A 36 -7.00 4.57 -9.24
C SER A 36 -7.46 5.12 -7.88
N LEU A 37 -8.20 6.25 -7.90
CA LEU A 37 -8.71 6.89 -6.67
C LEU A 37 -9.65 5.97 -5.87
N LEU A 38 -10.44 5.15 -6.57
CA LEU A 38 -11.37 4.20 -5.98
C LEU A 38 -10.64 3.04 -5.28
N GLU A 39 -9.55 2.56 -5.87
CA GLU A 39 -8.70 1.52 -5.30
C GLU A 39 -7.90 2.04 -4.10
N LYS A 40 -7.43 3.30 -4.15
CA LYS A 40 -6.83 3.97 -2.99
C LYS A 40 -7.80 4.00 -1.82
N LEU A 41 -9.08 4.29 -2.07
CA LEU A 41 -10.11 4.29 -1.03
C LEU A 41 -10.36 2.88 -0.47
N LYS A 42 -10.51 1.88 -1.34
CA LYS A 42 -10.66 0.46 -0.93
C LYS A 42 -9.52 0.00 -0.03
N LEU A 43 -8.28 0.31 -0.44
CA LEU A 43 -7.09 -0.03 0.33
C LEU A 43 -7.07 0.67 1.69
N ARG A 44 -7.42 1.96 1.75
CA ARG A 44 -7.51 2.70 3.02
C ARG A 44 -8.55 2.11 3.97
N VAL A 45 -9.73 1.75 3.46
CA VAL A 45 -10.78 1.12 4.27
C VAL A 45 -10.30 -0.22 4.83
N HIS A 46 -9.71 -1.08 4.00
CA HIS A 46 -9.20 -2.37 4.45
C HIS A 46 -8.09 -2.22 5.49
N THR A 47 -7.13 -1.34 5.26
CA THR A 47 -6.02 -1.13 6.20
C THR A 47 -6.49 -0.52 7.53
N ALA A 48 -7.55 0.29 7.53
CA ALA A 48 -8.12 0.80 8.78
C ALA A 48 -8.74 -0.29 9.67
N MET A 49 -9.26 -1.37 9.06
CA MET A 49 -9.93 -2.47 9.76
C MET A 49 -9.04 -3.71 9.99
N CYS A 50 -7.94 -3.84 9.25
CA CYS A 50 -7.04 -4.99 9.32
C CYS A 50 -5.68 -4.59 9.92
N ALA A 51 -5.41 -5.04 11.15
CA ALA A 51 -4.17 -4.73 11.86
C ALA A 51 -2.92 -5.24 11.12
N PHE A 52 -3.00 -6.42 10.47
CA PHE A 52 -1.92 -6.99 9.69
C PHE A 52 -1.56 -6.09 8.49
N CYS A 53 -2.54 -5.71 7.67
CA CYS A 53 -2.31 -4.85 6.51
C CYS A 53 -1.84 -3.45 6.92
N ARG A 54 -2.19 -2.99 8.12
CA ARG A 54 -1.70 -1.72 8.70
C ARG A 54 -0.23 -1.77 9.07
N GLU A 55 0.22 -2.86 9.66
CA GLU A 55 1.64 -3.00 10.00
C GLU A 55 2.49 -3.22 8.75
N PHE A 56 2.00 -4.04 7.82
CA PHE A 56 2.60 -4.21 6.50
C PHE A 56 2.73 -2.86 5.75
N GLU A 57 1.75 -1.96 5.90
CA GLU A 57 1.83 -0.62 5.31
C GLU A 57 3.01 0.18 5.83
N LYS A 58 3.23 0.17 7.15
CA LYS A 58 4.33 0.90 7.78
C LYS A 58 5.68 0.34 7.35
N GLN A 59 5.83 -0.99 7.36
CA GLN A 59 7.06 -1.65 6.94
C GLN A 59 7.44 -1.28 5.50
N MET A 60 6.50 -1.38 4.57
CA MET A 60 6.73 -1.03 3.16
C MET A 60 7.07 0.45 2.98
N SER A 61 6.44 1.35 3.75
CA SER A 61 6.76 2.78 3.71
C SER A 61 8.15 3.10 4.25
N GLY A 62 8.63 2.34 5.23
CA GLY A 62 9.99 2.44 5.75
C GLY A 62 11.01 2.01 4.69
N ILE A 63 10.78 0.85 4.06
CA ILE A 63 11.63 0.32 2.98
C ILE A 63 11.67 1.29 1.79
N SER A 64 10.52 1.79 1.36
CA SER A 64 10.41 2.76 0.26
C SER A 64 11.12 4.09 0.59
N ARG A 65 11.17 4.50 1.86
CA ARG A 65 11.92 5.69 2.28
C ARG A 65 13.43 5.45 2.25
N GLU A 66 13.88 4.29 2.71
CA GLU A 66 15.29 3.91 2.73
C GLU A 66 15.84 3.67 1.31
N SER A 67 15.07 3.01 0.44
CA SER A 67 15.47 2.74 -0.94
C SER A 67 15.68 4.03 -1.76
N ARG A 68 14.94 5.10 -1.45
CA ARG A 68 15.15 6.42 -2.05
C ARG A 68 16.48 7.07 -1.63
N HIS A 69 16.99 6.76 -0.45
CA HIS A 69 18.32 7.23 -0.02
C HIS A 69 19.42 6.49 -0.77
N ILE A 70 19.34 5.17 -0.87
CA ILE A 70 20.33 4.35 -1.61
C ILE A 70 20.39 4.76 -3.09
N ALA A 71 19.24 4.94 -3.76
CA ALA A 71 19.21 5.36 -5.16
C ALA A 71 19.82 6.77 -5.39
N SER A 72 19.84 7.62 -4.37
CA SER A 72 20.52 8.93 -4.44
C SER A 72 22.02 8.84 -4.20
N GLU A 73 22.49 7.83 -3.47
CA GLU A 73 23.91 7.54 -3.27
C GLU A 73 24.53 6.86 -4.50
N ASP A 74 23.76 6.06 -5.26
CA ASP A 74 24.24 5.43 -6.50
C ASP A 74 24.56 6.44 -7.62
N LEU A 75 23.94 7.63 -7.62
CA LEU A 75 24.29 8.71 -8.58
C LEU A 75 25.55 9.49 -8.19
N LEU A 76 26.07 9.31 -6.96
CA LEU A 76 27.36 9.87 -6.52
C LEU A 76 28.43 8.78 -6.24
N GLY A 77 28.04 7.51 -6.28
CA GLY A 77 28.87 6.34 -5.96
C GLY A 77 29.14 5.44 -7.16
N SER A 78 29.67 5.99 -8.25
CA SER A 78 30.40 5.18 -9.26
C SER A 78 31.72 4.64 -8.70
N SER A 79 31.68 3.85 -7.63
CA SER A 79 32.73 2.93 -7.21
C SER A 79 32.29 2.25 -5.92
N SER A 80 31.87 0.99 -6.01
CA SER A 80 32.19 -0.09 -5.06
C SER A 80 31.18 -1.20 -5.25
N GLY A 81 31.47 -2.06 -6.22
CA GLY A 81 30.74 -3.31 -6.38
C GLY A 81 30.85 -4.17 -5.13
N LYS A 82 29.71 -4.71 -4.70
CA LYS A 82 29.57 -6.03 -4.06
C LYS A 82 28.23 -6.60 -4.49
N GLY A 83 28.22 -7.25 -5.65
CA GLY A 83 27.11 -8.11 -6.04
C GLY A 83 27.10 -9.35 -5.15
N TRP A 84 25.90 -9.77 -4.76
CA TRP A 84 25.59 -11.02 -4.04
C TRP A 84 26.46 -12.19 -4.50
N SER A 85 27.17 -12.81 -3.55
CA SER A 85 27.66 -14.18 -3.65
C SER A 85 26.84 -15.04 -2.70
N ASP A 86 26.16 -16.03 -3.26
CA ASP A 86 26.16 -17.37 -2.67
C ASP A 86 27.52 -18.04 -2.98
#